data_AF-A0A4P9XJU4-F1
#
_entry.id   AF-A0A4P9XJU4-F1
#
_cell.length_a   1.000
_cell.length_b   1.000
_cell.length_c   1.000
_cell.angle_alpha   90.00
_cell.angle_beta   90.00
_cell.angle_gamma   90.00
#
_symmetry.space_group_name_H-M   'P 1'
#
loop_
_entity.id
_entity.type
_entity.pdbx_description
1 polymer ?
#
loop_
_entity_poly.entity_id
_entity_poly.type
_entity_poly.pdbx_seq_one_letter_code
_entity_poly.pdbx_strand_id
1 'polypeptide(L)'
;MATKQHHLQACGVDQEAADVILNSNRQRARNKSHFSVQQRFVSWCKERAIDLSAASPAPVVNFLAHGRCQRDWSTGTVHTYGSAIMELFPDGGTMTKDLTYKEFLSALDD
;
A
#
# COMPACT_ATOMS: atom_id res chain seq x y z
N MET A 1 -14.24 18.20 -27.77
CA MET A 1 -12.86 18.12 -27.26
C MET A 1 -12.45 16.64 -27.27
N ALA A 2 -11.47 16.25 -28.09
CA ALA A 2 -11.00 14.86 -28.10
C ALA A 2 -10.22 14.59 -26.81
N THR A 3 -10.66 13.61 -26.02
CA THR A 3 -9.94 13.15 -24.83
C THR A 3 -8.60 12.56 -25.27
N LYS A 4 -7.56 12.76 -24.45
CA LYS A 4 -6.19 12.26 -24.71
C LYS A 4 -6.16 10.75 -25.06
N GLN A 5 -7.12 9.99 -24.51
CA GLN A 5 -7.39 8.58 -24.82
C GLN A 5 -7.86 8.34 -26.27
N HIS A 6 -8.78 9.16 -26.77
CA HIS A 6 -9.28 9.07 -28.15
C HIS A 6 -8.18 9.35 -29.18
N HIS A 7 -7.25 10.26 -28.85
CA HIS A 7 -6.10 10.55 -29.70
C HIS A 7 -5.11 9.37 -29.73
N LEU A 8 -4.82 8.75 -28.59
CA LEU A 8 -3.91 7.59 -28.51
C LEU A 8 -4.48 6.38 -29.27
N GLN A 9 -5.78 6.11 -29.13
CA GLN A 9 -6.45 5.05 -29.89
C GLN A 9 -6.46 5.33 -31.40
N ALA A 10 -6.67 6.58 -31.82
CA ALA A 10 -6.60 6.98 -33.23
C ALA A 10 -5.19 6.85 -33.82
N CYS A 11 -4.14 6.91 -32.98
CA CYS A 11 -2.76 6.66 -33.37
C CYS A 11 -2.38 5.16 -33.37
N GLY A 12 -3.32 4.25 -33.11
CA GLY A 12 -3.06 2.81 -33.06
C GLY A 12 -2.29 2.35 -31.82
N VAL A 13 -2.33 3.14 -30.73
CA VAL A 13 -1.72 2.74 -29.46
C VAL A 13 -2.65 1.76 -28.75
N ASP A 14 -2.12 0.58 -28.44
CA ASP A 14 -2.83 -0.45 -27.68
C ASP A 14 -3.29 0.06 -26.31
N GLN A 15 -4.36 -0.53 -25.80
CA GLN A 15 -5.04 -0.05 -24.60
C GLN A 15 -4.13 -0.08 -23.37
N GLU A 16 -3.25 -1.07 -23.27
CA GLU A 16 -2.25 -1.22 -22.23
C GLU A 16 -1.21 -0.10 -22.27
N ALA A 17 -0.73 0.25 -23.48
CA ALA A 17 0.21 1.35 -23.67
C ALA A 17 -0.45 2.71 -23.40
N ALA A 18 -1.72 2.88 -23.80
CA ALA A 18 -2.49 4.08 -23.48
C ALA A 18 -2.70 4.23 -21.97
N ASP A 19 -3.00 3.14 -21.25
CA ASP A 19 -3.16 3.14 -19.80
C ASP A 19 -1.86 3.50 -19.07
N VAL A 20 -0.70 2.98 -19.51
CA VAL A 20 0.60 3.38 -18.97
C VAL A 20 0.85 4.87 -19.20
N ILE A 21 0.60 5.40 -20.40
CA ILE A 21 0.81 6.81 -20.73
C ILE A 21 -0.11 7.72 -19.89
N LEU A 22 -1.39 7.37 -19.79
CA LEU A 22 -2.42 8.17 -19.12
C LEU A 22 -2.31 8.09 -17.58
N ASN A 23 -1.89 6.95 -17.03
CA ASN A 23 -1.80 6.74 -15.58
C ASN A 23 -0.38 6.87 -15.02
N SER A 24 0.65 7.07 -15.85
CA SER A 24 2.06 7.20 -15.45
C SER A 24 2.29 8.13 -14.23
N ASN A 25 1.66 9.32 -14.23
CA ASN A 25 1.79 10.27 -13.12
C ASN A 25 1.12 9.78 -11.82
N ARG A 26 -0.06 9.14 -11.93
CA ARG A 26 -0.78 8.58 -10.78
C ARG A 26 -0.03 7.38 -10.21
N GLN A 27 0.47 6.49 -11.06
CA GLN A 27 1.30 5.35 -10.68
C GLN A 27 2.59 5.82 -10.00
N ARG A 28 3.29 6.81 -10.57
CA ARG A 28 4.50 7.38 -9.95
C ARG A 28 4.23 8.00 -8.57
N ALA A 29 3.12 8.74 -8.43
CA ALA A 29 2.72 9.32 -7.15
C ALA A 29 2.38 8.24 -6.11
N ARG A 30 1.64 7.21 -6.52
CA ARG A 30 1.30 6.05 -5.66
C ARG A 30 2.56 5.30 -5.23
N ASN A 31 3.48 4.99 -6.15
CA ASN A 31 4.73 4.31 -5.82
C ASN A 31 5.59 5.14 -4.86
N LYS A 32 5.65 6.47 -5.04
CA LYS A 32 6.35 7.37 -4.11
C LYS A 32 5.70 7.38 -2.73
N SER A 33 4.37 7.35 -2.65
CA SER A 33 3.63 7.26 -1.39
C SER A 33 3.81 5.90 -0.70
N HIS A 34 3.79 4.81 -1.46
CA HIS A 34 4.05 3.46 -0.93
C HIS A 34 5.46 3.41 -0.36
N PHE A 35 6.46 3.84 -1.12
CA PHE A 35 7.85 3.88 -0.67
C PHE A 35 8.04 4.69 0.62
N SER A 36 7.40 5.85 0.76
CA SER A 36 7.54 6.67 1.97
C SER A 36 6.95 5.99 3.21
N VAL A 37 5.83 5.28 3.06
CA VAL A 37 5.20 4.50 4.13
C VAL A 37 6.01 3.27 4.49
N GLN A 38 6.49 2.56 3.48
CA GLN A 38 7.36 1.41 3.65
C GLN A 38 8.62 1.78 4.43
N GLN A 39 9.24 2.91 4.11
CA GLN A 39 10.37 3.44 4.87
C GLN A 39 9.99 3.79 6.31
N ARG A 40 8.84 4.42 6.55
CA ARG A 40 8.36 4.70 7.92
C ARG A 40 8.17 3.42 8.73
N PHE A 41 7.58 2.39 8.14
CA PHE A 41 7.41 1.09 8.77
C PHE A 41 8.77 0.44 9.11
N VAL A 42 9.71 0.42 8.17
CA VAL A 42 11.05 -0.14 8.39
C VAL A 42 11.80 0.63 9.49
N SER A 43 11.73 1.96 9.50
CA SER A 43 12.34 2.78 10.56
C SER A 43 11.71 2.48 11.93
N TRP A 44 10.39 2.40 12.00
CA TRP A 44 9.67 2.05 13.23
C TRP A 44 10.05 0.65 13.74
N CYS A 45 10.25 -0.32 12.84
CA CYS A 45 10.73 -1.65 13.21
C CYS A 45 12.16 -1.61 13.75
N LYS A 46 13.06 -0.83 13.12
CA LYS A 46 14.44 -0.65 13.59
C LYS A 46 14.50 -0.02 14.98
N GLU A 47 13.70 1.02 15.23
CA GLU A 47 13.62 1.68 16.54
C GLU A 47 13.17 0.73 17.67
N ARG A 48 12.41 -0.32 17.31
CA ARG A 48 11.86 -1.30 18.25
C ARG A 48 12.59 -2.65 18.25
N ALA A 49 13.71 -2.75 17.52
CA ALA A 49 14.45 -3.99 17.33
C ALA A 49 13.56 -5.17 16.84
N ILE A 50 12.59 -4.89 15.97
CA ILE A 50 11.72 -5.90 15.36
C ILE A 50 12.43 -6.52 14.17
N ASP A 51 12.54 -7.85 14.18
CA ASP A 51 13.07 -8.61 13.06
C ASP A 51 12.03 -8.73 11.93
N LEU A 52 12.40 -8.22 10.75
CA LEU A 52 11.57 -8.25 9.54
C LEU A 52 11.83 -9.49 8.67
N SER A 53 12.82 -10.32 9.01
CA SER A 53 13.13 -11.54 8.27
C SER A 53 12.08 -12.63 8.49
N ALA A 54 11.44 -12.64 9.65
CA ALA A 54 10.27 -13.46 9.92
C ALA A 54 9.03 -12.76 9.33
N ALA A 55 8.51 -13.28 8.23
CA ALA A 55 7.26 -12.81 7.62
C ALA A 55 6.08 -13.04 8.58
N SER A 56 5.83 -12.06 9.45
CA SER A 56 4.77 -12.07 10.45
C SER A 56 3.85 -10.87 10.23
N PRO A 57 2.52 -11.05 10.30
CA PRO A 57 1.57 -9.94 10.19
C PRO A 57 1.54 -9.07 11.45
N ALA A 58 2.03 -9.57 12.60
CA ALA A 58 1.94 -8.86 13.87
C ALA A 58 2.69 -7.51 13.90
N PRO A 59 3.94 -7.39 13.41
CA PRO A 59 4.60 -6.09 13.25
C PRO A 59 3.81 -5.08 12.42
N VAL A 60 3.17 -5.54 11.34
CA VAL A 60 2.37 -4.69 10.46
C VAL A 60 1.13 -4.19 11.21
N VAL A 61 0.39 -5.09 11.85
CA VAL A 61 -0.78 -4.75 12.68
C VAL A 61 -0.40 -3.76 13.77
N ASN A 62 0.70 -4.01 14.49
CA ASN A 62 1.16 -3.13 15.56
C ASN A 62 1.54 -1.74 15.06
N PHE A 63 2.18 -1.63 13.90
CA PHE A 63 2.50 -0.34 13.29
C PHE A 63 1.24 0.42 12.88
N LEU A 64 0.28 -0.26 12.26
CA LEU A 64 -0.98 0.34 11.85
C LEU A 64 -1.81 0.80 13.05
N ALA A 65 -1.89 -0.02 14.10
CA ALA A 65 -2.54 0.33 15.36
C ALA A 65 -1.87 1.54 16.03
N HIS A 66 -0.54 1.58 16.04
CA HIS A 66 0.22 2.73 16.54
C HIS A 66 -0.12 4.01 15.76
N GLY A 67 -0.21 3.95 14.43
CA GLY A 67 -0.63 5.08 13.61
C GLY A 67 -2.08 5.51 13.86
N ARG A 68 -2.99 4.56 14.07
CA ARG A 68 -4.39 4.84 14.40
C ARG A 68 -4.52 5.55 15.75
N CYS A 69 -3.79 5.08 16.77
CA CYS A 69 -3.92 5.57 18.15
C CYS A 69 -3.07 6.82 18.45
N GLN A 70 -1.93 6.99 17.78
CA GLN A 70 -0.96 8.06 18.12
C GLN A 70 -0.79 9.11 17.03
N ARG A 71 -1.31 8.87 15.82
CA ARG A 71 -1.16 9.75 14.65
C ARG A 71 -2.50 10.07 13.99
N ASP A 72 -3.62 9.67 14.60
CA ASP A 72 -4.97 9.89 14.11
C ASP A 72 -5.18 9.47 12.64
N TRP A 73 -4.55 8.38 12.21
CA TRP A 73 -4.76 7.88 10.86
C TRP A 73 -6.22 7.47 10.66
N SER A 74 -6.82 7.90 9.56
CA SER A 74 -8.15 7.43 9.16
C SER A 74 -8.12 5.94 8.82
N THR A 75 -9.27 5.26 8.89
CA THR A 75 -9.41 3.86 8.45
C THR A 75 -8.89 3.68 7.03
N GLY A 76 -9.26 4.56 6.09
CA GLY A 76 -8.74 4.53 4.71
C GLY A 76 -7.22 4.69 4.60
N THR A 77 -6.60 5.50 5.47
CA THR A 77 -5.14 5.60 5.57
C THR A 77 -4.53 4.29 6.06
N VAL A 78 -5.12 3.67 7.08
CA VAL A 78 -4.66 2.38 7.62
C VAL A 78 -4.72 1.28 6.55
N HIS A 79 -5.80 1.18 5.78
CA HIS A 79 -5.88 0.22 4.66
C HIS A 79 -4.82 0.48 3.58
N THR A 80 -4.68 1.75 3.18
CA THR A 80 -3.69 2.13 2.16
C THR A 80 -2.28 1.78 2.62
N TYR A 81 -1.96 2.06 3.88
CA TYR A 81 -0.63 1.82 4.43
C TYR A 81 -0.38 0.33 4.64
N GLY A 82 -1.37 -0.41 5.12
CA GLY A 82 -1.31 -1.87 5.25
C GLY A 82 -1.02 -2.52 3.90
N SER A 83 -1.76 -2.17 2.85
CA SER A 83 -1.50 -2.67 1.50
C SER A 83 -0.09 -2.32 1.02
N ALA A 84 0.36 -1.08 1.21
CA ALA A 84 1.69 -0.66 0.80
C ALA A 84 2.81 -1.40 1.57
N ILE A 85 2.61 -1.68 2.85
CA ILE A 85 3.59 -2.43 3.67
C ILE A 85 3.63 -3.89 3.25
N MET A 86 2.49 -4.51 2.94
CA MET A 86 2.43 -5.90 2.49
C MET A 86 3.20 -6.13 1.19
N GLU A 87 3.29 -5.12 0.31
CA GLU A 87 4.12 -5.18 -0.92
C GLU A 87 5.64 -5.30 -0.63
N LEU A 88 6.11 -5.10 0.62
CA LEU A 88 7.51 -5.34 1.00
C LEU A 88 7.86 -6.82 1.15
N PHE A 89 6.87 -7.66 1.40
CA PHE A 89 7.09 -9.06 1.73
C PHE A 89 6.82 -9.94 0.50
N PRO A 90 7.71 -10.89 0.16
CA PRO A 90 7.46 -11.85 -0.91
C PRO A 90 6.14 -12.60 -0.73
N ASP A 91 5.80 -12.92 0.52
CA ASP A 91 4.57 -13.62 0.91
C ASP A 91 3.45 -12.67 1.36
N GLY A 92 3.50 -11.38 0.99
CA GLY A 92 2.50 -10.39 1.40
C GLY A 92 1.06 -10.77 1.03
N GLY A 93 0.87 -11.45 -0.10
CA GLY A 93 -0.43 -12.00 -0.50
C GLY A 93 -0.97 -13.11 0.42
N THR A 94 -0.08 -13.82 1.11
CA THR A 94 -0.43 -14.81 2.15
C THR A 94 -0.67 -14.10 3.49
N MET A 95 0.16 -13.12 3.84
CA MET A 95 0.02 -12.33 5.07
C MET A 95 -1.30 -11.56 5.15
N THR A 96 -1.79 -11.05 4.02
CA THR A 96 -3.12 -10.40 3.95
C THR A 96 -4.29 -11.35 4.22
N LYS A 97 -4.08 -12.66 4.08
CA LYS A 97 -5.08 -13.68 4.37
C LYS A 97 -5.05 -14.15 5.83
N ASP A 98 -3.99 -13.80 6.57
CA ASP A 98 -3.82 -14.17 7.97
C ASP A 98 -4.98 -13.63 8.83
N LEU A 99 -5.40 -14.46 9.78
CA LEU A 99 -6.53 -14.13 10.66
C LEU A 99 -6.25 -12.85 11.46
N THR A 100 -5.02 -12.68 11.97
CA THR A 100 -4.62 -11.53 12.78
C THR A 100 -4.79 -10.22 12.02
N TYR A 101 -4.40 -10.21 10.74
CA TYR A 101 -4.52 -9.02 9.89
C TYR A 101 -5.98 -8.74 9.54
N LYS A 102 -6.76 -9.78 9.24
CA LYS A 102 -8.20 -9.66 8.91
C LYS A 102 -9.03 -9.17 10.08
N GLU A 103 -8.84 -9.73 11.27
CA GLU A 103 -9.54 -9.32 12.49
C GLU A 103 -9.24 -7.85 12.81
N PHE A 104 -7.96 -7.45 12.70
CA PHE A 104 -7.58 -6.06 12.89
C PHE A 104 -8.27 -5.10 11.92
N LEU A 105 -8.31 -5.43 10.62
CA LEU A 105 -8.98 -4.58 9.65
C LEU A 105 -10.51 -4.54 9.86
N SER A 106 -11.12 -5.68 10.20
CA SER A 106 -12.57 -5.76 10.46
C SER A 106 -12.96 -4.88 11.64
N ALA A 107 -12.15 -4.87 12.71
CA ALA A 107 -12.34 -4.01 13.87
C ALA A 107 -12.17 -2.50 13.60
N LEU A 108 -11.69 -2.10 12.42
CA LEU A 108 -11.60 -0.69 12.01
C LEU A 108 -12.81 -0.21 11.20
N ASP A 109 -13.59 -1.15 10.66
CA ASP A 109 -14.77 -0.90 9.84
C ASP A 109 -16.08 -0.95 10.65
N ASP A 110 -16.03 -1.47 11.89
CA ASP A 110 -17.10 -1.42 12.91
C ASP A 110 -17.15 -0.05 13.63
#